data_AF-A0A7C1T654-F1
#
_entry.id   AF-A0A7C1T654-F1
#
_cell.length_a   1.000
_cell.length_b   1.000
_cell.length_c   1.000
_cell.angle_alpha   90.00
_cell.angle_beta   90.00
_cell.angle_gamma   90.00
#
_symmetry.space_group_name_H-M   'P 1'
#
loop_
_entity.id
_entity.type
_entity.pdbx_description
1 polymer ?
#
loop_
_entity_poly.entity_id
_entity_poly.type
_entity_poly.pdbx_seq_one_letter_code
_entity_poly.pdbx_strand_id
1 'polypeptide(L)'
;MSKKAALFAILFLLFSISLFADGEILIPRRLFIFFESGEELNRREQIMLEESLVANLAAKTEVIIVEGVESKPLPQSVEERGARASEHKADCWLLVKVRPQDSQLDIAASLFDISGETLLWEKSFNGTKRLQELESALWQGLVGAVEEALPPRAQEFVVEEIIRKVSEVQVVEKIVGVHLTIEALPGTKISGLTKEQIIIPEEGRVTLEVPGGATYQIRAAKKSYYAEELGFFIDKE
;
A
#
# COMPACT_ATOMS: atom_id res chain seq x y z
N MET A 1 -14.01 -49.42 -4.37
CA MET A 1 -13.46 -48.37 -5.25
C MET A 1 -12.18 -48.87 -5.89
N SER A 2 -12.07 -48.81 -7.22
CA SER A 2 -10.91 -49.35 -7.94
C SER A 2 -9.69 -48.44 -7.75
N LYS A 3 -8.49 -49.01 -7.63
CA LYS A 3 -7.22 -48.26 -7.46
C LYS A 3 -6.98 -47.22 -8.57
N LYS A 4 -7.66 -47.33 -9.71
CA LYS A 4 -7.60 -46.34 -10.81
C LYS A 4 -8.37 -45.05 -10.50
N ALA A 5 -9.44 -45.11 -9.70
CA ALA A 5 -10.21 -43.93 -9.31
C ALA A 5 -9.48 -43.08 -8.24
N ALA A 6 -8.74 -43.72 -7.34
CA ALA A 6 -7.91 -43.02 -6.35
C ALA A 6 -6.71 -42.31 -7.00
N LEU A 7 -6.10 -42.91 -8.03
CA LEU A 7 -4.99 -42.31 -8.77
C LEU A 7 -5.45 -41.08 -9.59
N PHE A 8 -6.64 -41.15 -10.20
CA PHE A 8 -7.23 -40.01 -10.92
C PHE A 8 -7.62 -38.86 -9.98
N ALA A 9 -8.14 -39.15 -8.79
CA ALA A 9 -8.47 -38.13 -7.80
C ALA A 9 -7.21 -37.40 -7.28
N ILE A 10 -6.09 -38.13 -7.07
CA ILE A 10 -4.81 -37.54 -6.66
C ILE A 10 -4.18 -36.71 -7.78
N LEU A 11 -4.29 -37.15 -9.04
CA LEU A 11 -3.79 -36.39 -10.19
C LEU A 11 -4.60 -35.10 -10.41
N PHE A 12 -5.93 -35.13 -10.17
CA PHE A 12 -6.79 -33.95 -10.24
C PHE A 12 -6.53 -32.98 -9.07
N LEU A 13 -6.20 -33.50 -7.88
CA LEU A 13 -5.82 -32.69 -6.72
C LEU A 13 -4.45 -32.03 -6.91
N LEU A 14 -3.48 -32.73 -7.51
CA LEU A 14 -2.17 -32.16 -7.87
C LEU A 14 -2.29 -31.13 -8.99
N PHE A 15 -3.14 -31.35 -10.00
CA PHE A 15 -3.41 -30.35 -11.05
C PHE A 15 -4.13 -29.12 -10.51
N SER A 16 -4.96 -29.27 -9.47
CA SER A 16 -5.62 -28.15 -8.79
C SER A 16 -4.63 -27.35 -7.93
N ILE A 17 -3.59 -27.99 -7.38
CA ILE A 17 -2.52 -27.30 -6.65
C ILE A 17 -1.59 -26.56 -7.62
N SER A 18 -1.41 -27.07 -8.84
CA SER A 18 -0.64 -26.37 -9.89
C SER A 18 -1.33 -25.15 -10.49
N LEU A 19 -2.66 -24.99 -10.33
CA LEU A 19 -3.40 -23.81 -10.79
C LEU A 19 -3.30 -22.60 -9.86
N PHE A 20 -2.67 -22.76 -8.68
CA PHE A 20 -2.38 -21.66 -7.74
C PHE A 20 -0.87 -21.43 -7.55
N ALA A 21 -0.04 -21.93 -8.47
CA ALA A 21 1.42 -21.85 -8.37
C ALA A 21 2.04 -20.56 -8.94
N ASP A 22 1.26 -19.73 -9.66
CA ASP A 22 1.68 -18.40 -10.15
C ASP A 22 0.69 -17.34 -9.67
N GLY A 23 0.48 -17.26 -8.36
CA GLY A 23 -0.22 -16.12 -7.78
C GLY A 23 0.70 -14.91 -7.76
N GLU A 24 0.78 -14.14 -8.84
CA GLU A 24 1.39 -12.81 -8.81
C GLU A 24 0.72 -12.03 -7.67
N ILE A 25 1.50 -11.70 -6.64
CA ILE A 25 1.01 -10.82 -5.58
C ILE A 25 0.95 -9.44 -6.20
N LEU A 26 -0.27 -9.00 -6.49
CA LEU A 26 -0.56 -7.65 -6.95
C LEU A 26 -0.40 -6.69 -5.78
N ILE A 27 0.58 -5.79 -5.89
CA ILE A 27 0.82 -4.77 -4.87
C ILE A 27 0.19 -3.45 -5.34
N PRO A 28 -0.74 -2.89 -4.54
CA PRO A 28 -1.21 -1.52 -4.66
C PRO A 28 -0.10 -0.49 -4.88
N ARG A 29 -0.30 0.42 -5.82
CA ARG A 29 0.63 1.54 -6.06
C ARG A 29 0.52 2.56 -4.93
N ARG A 30 1.65 3.02 -4.39
CA ARG A 30 1.66 4.10 -3.39
C ARG A 30 1.71 5.45 -4.08
N LEU A 31 0.70 6.29 -3.85
CA LEU A 31 0.51 7.57 -4.49
C LEU A 31 0.71 8.71 -3.50
N PHE A 32 1.66 9.61 -3.81
CA PHE A 32 1.82 10.88 -3.11
C PHE A 32 1.03 11.98 -3.83
N ILE A 33 0.31 12.82 -3.10
CA ILE A 33 -0.49 13.90 -3.69
C ILE A 33 0.14 15.26 -3.39
N PHE A 34 0.28 16.08 -4.43
CA PHE A 34 0.57 17.50 -4.33
C PHE A 34 -0.68 18.27 -4.71
N PHE A 35 -1.29 18.97 -3.76
CA PHE A 35 -2.46 19.79 -4.00
C PHE A 35 -2.06 21.28 -4.01
N GLU A 36 -2.38 21.96 -5.11
CA GLU A 36 -2.13 23.39 -5.29
C GLU A 36 -3.45 24.09 -5.65
N SER A 37 -3.79 25.14 -4.91
CA SER A 37 -5.01 25.91 -5.14
C SER A 37 -4.68 27.38 -5.39
N GLY A 38 -5.47 28.03 -6.25
CA GLY A 38 -5.40 29.48 -6.43
C GLY A 38 -5.72 30.27 -5.16
N GLU A 39 -5.17 31.48 -5.04
CA GLU A 39 -5.34 32.38 -3.89
C GLU A 39 -6.79 32.80 -3.64
N GLU A 40 -7.65 32.64 -4.66
CA GLU A 40 -9.07 32.97 -4.63
C GLU A 40 -9.90 31.97 -3.79
N LEU A 41 -9.39 30.77 -3.51
CA LEU A 41 -10.04 29.80 -2.62
C LEU A 41 -9.60 30.08 -1.18
N ASN A 42 -10.56 30.14 -0.26
CA ASN A 42 -10.21 30.27 1.16
C ASN A 42 -9.69 28.92 1.71
N ARG A 43 -8.94 28.97 2.82
CA ARG A 43 -8.31 27.77 3.42
C ARG A 43 -9.29 26.61 3.68
N ARG A 44 -10.54 26.92 4.05
CA ARG A 44 -11.55 25.88 4.29
C ARG A 44 -11.96 25.19 3.00
N GLU A 45 -12.16 25.95 1.92
CA GLU A 45 -12.47 25.39 0.60
C GLU A 45 -11.33 24.53 0.07
N GLN A 46 -10.08 24.96 0.27
CA GLN A 46 -8.89 24.21 -0.11
C GLN A 46 -8.84 22.85 0.58
N ILE A 47 -8.96 22.83 1.92
CA ILE A 47 -8.99 21.60 2.72
C ILE A 47 -10.14 20.68 2.25
N MET A 48 -11.34 21.23 2.05
CA MET A 48 -12.49 20.42 1.62
C MET A 48 -12.29 19.78 0.24
N LEU A 49 -11.64 20.49 -0.70
CA LEU A 49 -11.36 19.95 -2.02
C LEU A 49 -10.29 18.86 -1.96
N GLU A 50 -9.23 19.08 -1.20
CA GLU A 50 -8.16 18.11 -1.02
C GLU A 50 -8.66 16.84 -0.32
N GLU A 51 -9.36 16.97 0.81
CA GLU A 51 -9.95 15.84 1.53
C GLU A 51 -10.95 15.07 0.66
N SER A 52 -11.78 15.79 -0.12
CA SER A 52 -12.71 15.16 -1.06
C SER A 52 -12.00 14.37 -2.16
N LEU A 53 -10.90 14.91 -2.70
CA LEU A 53 -10.07 14.20 -3.68
C LEU A 53 -9.48 12.93 -3.08
N VAL A 54 -8.85 13.03 -1.91
CA VAL A 54 -8.23 11.90 -1.20
C VAL A 54 -9.27 10.82 -0.91
N ALA A 55 -10.43 11.20 -0.37
CA ALA A 55 -11.51 10.27 -0.09
C ALA A 55 -12.02 9.57 -1.36
N ASN A 56 -12.15 10.29 -2.47
CA ASN A 56 -12.58 9.71 -3.74
C ASN A 56 -11.54 8.74 -4.32
N LEU A 57 -10.25 9.07 -4.25
CA LEU A 57 -9.18 8.19 -4.72
C LEU A 57 -9.07 6.92 -3.88
N ALA A 58 -9.10 7.06 -2.55
CA ALA A 58 -9.02 5.93 -1.62
C ALA A 58 -10.24 5.00 -1.70
N ALA A 59 -11.43 5.52 -2.02
CA ALA A 59 -12.66 4.73 -2.11
C ALA A 59 -12.86 4.03 -3.46
N LYS A 60 -12.26 4.53 -4.54
CA LYS A 60 -12.58 4.13 -5.92
C LYS A 60 -11.39 3.59 -6.70
N THR A 61 -10.20 3.59 -6.14
CA THR A 61 -9.01 3.02 -6.77
C THR A 61 -8.31 2.08 -5.79
N GLU A 62 -7.41 1.24 -6.29
CA GLU A 62 -6.60 0.35 -5.46
C GLU A 62 -5.28 0.99 -5.02
N VAL A 63 -5.12 2.31 -5.13
CA VAL A 63 -3.89 2.99 -4.73
C VAL A 63 -3.85 3.22 -3.22
N ILE A 64 -2.66 3.18 -2.64
CA ILE A 64 -2.42 3.58 -1.25
C ILE A 64 -2.01 5.05 -1.25
N ILE A 65 -2.83 5.91 -0.65
CA ILE A 65 -2.50 7.33 -0.49
C ILE A 65 -1.45 7.49 0.61
N VAL A 66 -0.38 8.20 0.30
CA VAL A 66 0.70 8.51 1.24
C VAL A 66 0.61 9.98 1.64
N GLU A 67 0.38 10.22 2.92
CA GLU A 67 0.28 11.58 3.47
C GLU A 67 1.67 12.19 3.73
N GLY A 68 1.83 13.45 3.33
CA GLY A 68 3.01 14.27 3.61
C GLY A 68 2.78 15.17 4.82
N VAL A 69 3.82 15.40 5.63
CA VAL A 69 3.73 16.39 6.71
C VAL A 69 3.84 17.78 6.09
N GLU A 70 2.71 18.49 5.99
CA GLU A 70 2.59 19.85 5.46
C GLU A 70 3.42 20.86 6.25
N SER A 71 4.66 21.10 5.82
CA SER A 71 5.46 22.24 6.32
C SER A 71 6.44 22.78 5.30
N LYS A 72 6.66 22.09 4.17
CA LYS A 72 7.57 22.50 3.11
C LYS A 72 6.79 23.15 1.96
N PRO A 73 7.31 24.21 1.31
CA PRO A 73 6.69 24.79 0.12
C PRO A 73 6.53 23.75 -0.98
N LEU A 74 5.48 23.89 -1.80
CA LEU A 74 5.21 22.99 -2.93
C LEU A 74 6.44 22.91 -3.87
N PRO A 75 6.87 21.70 -4.28
CA PRO A 75 8.03 21.57 -5.15
C PRO A 75 7.71 22.04 -6.57
N GLN A 76 8.66 22.76 -7.18
CA GLN A 76 8.44 23.44 -8.45
C GLN A 76 8.82 22.59 -9.66
N SER A 77 9.81 21.70 -9.51
CA SER A 77 10.28 20.83 -10.59
C SER A 77 9.79 19.37 -10.44
N VAL A 78 9.89 18.60 -11.52
CA VAL A 78 9.57 17.16 -11.53
C VAL A 78 10.52 16.40 -10.61
N GLU A 79 11.80 16.76 -10.63
CA GLU A 79 12.85 16.15 -9.79
C GLU A 79 12.59 16.40 -8.31
N GLU A 80 12.23 17.63 -7.93
CA GLU A 80 11.90 17.97 -6.53
C GLU A 80 10.66 17.23 -6.04
N ARG A 81 9.63 17.08 -6.90
CA ARG A 81 8.42 16.30 -6.59
C ARG A 81 8.75 14.82 -6.44
N GLY A 82 9.54 14.26 -7.35
CA GLY A 82 10.00 12.88 -7.30
C GLY A 82 10.81 12.59 -6.05
N ALA A 83 11.76 13.45 -5.70
CA ALA A 83 12.55 13.34 -4.47
C ALA A 83 11.66 13.35 -3.23
N ARG A 84 10.72 14.31 -3.13
CA ARG A 84 9.83 14.40 -1.97
C ARG A 84 8.87 13.23 -1.87
N ALA A 85 8.27 12.80 -2.98
CA ALA A 85 7.42 11.61 -2.98
C ALA A 85 8.21 10.35 -2.60
N SER A 86 9.48 10.26 -3.01
CA SER A 86 10.39 9.17 -2.61
C SER A 86 10.78 9.20 -1.12
N GLU A 87 10.95 10.39 -0.51
CA GLU A 87 11.16 10.53 0.95
C GLU A 87 10.03 9.85 1.74
N HIS A 88 8.81 9.90 1.21
CA HIS A 88 7.62 9.29 1.78
C HIS A 88 7.37 7.85 1.29
N LYS A 89 8.32 7.26 0.55
CA LYS A 89 8.20 5.92 -0.04
C LYS A 89 6.98 5.80 -0.97
N ALA A 90 6.64 6.82 -1.74
CA ALA A 90 5.64 6.67 -2.79
C ALA A 90 6.28 6.09 -4.06
N ASP A 91 5.48 5.40 -4.86
CA ASP A 91 5.90 4.88 -6.17
C ASP A 91 5.52 5.82 -7.32
N CYS A 92 4.53 6.68 -7.07
CA CYS A 92 4.02 7.69 -7.98
C CYS A 92 3.75 8.99 -7.23
N TRP A 93 3.69 10.09 -7.98
CA TRP A 93 3.07 11.32 -7.48
C TRP A 93 2.01 11.86 -8.43
N LEU A 94 0.98 12.48 -7.85
CA LEU A 94 -0.09 13.18 -8.54
C LEU A 94 -0.03 14.65 -8.12
N LEU A 95 0.15 15.55 -9.08
CA LEU A 95 -0.05 16.99 -8.87
C LEU A 95 -1.46 17.35 -9.31
N VAL A 96 -2.19 18.07 -8.46
CA VAL A 96 -3.51 18.63 -8.77
C VAL A 96 -3.48 20.12 -8.51
N LYS A 97 -3.76 20.90 -9.56
CA LYS A 97 -3.87 22.36 -9.53
C LYS A 97 -5.33 22.74 -9.71
N VAL A 98 -5.93 23.39 -8.72
CA VAL A 98 -7.32 23.85 -8.78
C VAL A 98 -7.37 25.36 -8.86
N ARG A 99 -7.98 25.86 -9.93
CA ARG A 99 -8.22 27.29 -10.15
C ARG A 99 -9.72 27.56 -10.22
N PRO A 100 -10.27 28.38 -9.32
CA PRO A 100 -11.64 28.85 -9.48
C PRO A 100 -11.80 29.70 -10.75
N GLN A 101 -12.90 29.51 -11.48
CA GLN A 101 -13.28 30.32 -12.63
C GLN A 101 -14.79 30.60 -12.56
N ASP A 102 -15.19 31.82 -12.18
CA ASP A 102 -16.59 32.20 -11.95
C ASP A 102 -17.35 31.19 -11.06
N SER A 103 -18.20 30.35 -11.67
CA SER A 103 -19.01 29.30 -11.02
C SER A 103 -18.46 27.88 -11.19
N GLN A 104 -17.31 27.75 -11.85
CA GLN A 104 -16.64 26.50 -12.17
C GLN A 104 -15.26 26.41 -11.50
N LEU A 105 -14.68 25.21 -11.55
CA LEU A 105 -13.31 24.92 -11.16
C LEU A 105 -12.57 24.39 -12.39
N ASP A 106 -11.48 25.02 -12.76
CA ASP A 106 -10.50 24.48 -13.71
C ASP A 106 -9.49 23.65 -12.91
N ILE A 107 -9.35 22.39 -13.26
CA ILE A 107 -8.50 21.43 -12.55
C ILE A 107 -7.48 20.90 -13.55
N ALA A 108 -6.21 21.25 -13.36
CA ALA A 108 -5.11 20.65 -14.11
C ALA A 108 -4.41 19.60 -13.24
N ALA A 109 -4.21 18.40 -13.75
CA ALA A 109 -3.52 17.35 -13.03
C ALA A 109 -2.45 16.67 -13.87
N SER A 110 -1.37 16.24 -13.21
CA SER A 110 -0.31 15.45 -13.81
C SER A 110 0.10 14.29 -12.91
N LEU A 111 0.30 13.14 -13.53
CA LEU A 111 0.63 11.89 -12.85
C LEU A 111 1.96 11.36 -13.37
N PHE A 112 2.85 11.02 -12.44
CA PHE A 112 4.20 10.56 -12.74
C PHE A 112 4.53 9.28 -11.99
N ASP A 113 5.14 8.33 -12.69
CA ASP A 113 5.69 7.09 -12.13
C ASP A 113 7.16 7.30 -11.80
N ILE A 114 7.49 7.24 -10.51
CA ILE A 114 8.86 7.45 -10.02
C ILE A 114 9.74 6.26 -10.43
N SER A 115 9.23 5.04 -10.36
CA SER A 115 10.05 3.86 -10.68
C SER A 115 10.35 3.75 -12.18
N GLY A 116 9.40 4.19 -13.01
CA GLY A 116 9.56 4.23 -14.46
C GLY A 116 10.20 5.53 -14.97
N GLU A 117 10.48 6.48 -14.08
CA GLU A 117 10.93 7.85 -14.40
C GLU A 117 10.13 8.50 -15.55
N THR A 118 8.80 8.29 -15.57
CA THR A 118 7.98 8.66 -16.71
C THR A 118 6.71 9.40 -16.31
N LEU A 119 6.35 10.41 -17.11
CA LEU A 119 5.08 11.10 -17.00
C LEU A 119 4.00 10.22 -17.65
N LEU A 120 3.07 9.72 -16.84
CA LEU A 120 1.99 8.87 -17.33
C LEU A 120 0.95 9.69 -18.09
N TRP A 121 0.57 10.85 -17.56
CA TRP A 121 -0.31 11.81 -18.25
C TRP A 121 -0.30 13.19 -17.61
N GLU A 122 -0.78 14.17 -18.39
CA GLU A 122 -1.19 15.49 -17.96
C GLU A 122 -2.53 15.82 -18.61
N LYS A 123 -3.53 16.18 -17.80
CA LYS A 123 -4.92 16.36 -18.23
C LYS A 123 -5.57 17.54 -17.51
N SER A 124 -6.53 18.18 -18.18
CA SER A 124 -7.40 19.18 -17.58
C SER A 124 -8.82 18.65 -17.43
N PHE A 125 -9.46 19.02 -16.34
CA PHE A 125 -10.82 18.66 -15.97
C PHE A 125 -11.58 19.92 -15.58
N ASN A 126 -12.88 19.93 -15.85
CA ASN A 126 -13.76 21.01 -15.42
C ASN A 126 -14.70 20.51 -14.34
N GLY A 127 -14.87 21.34 -13.31
CA GLY A 127 -15.69 21.06 -12.15
C GLY A 127 -16.68 22.17 -11.86
N THR A 128 -17.61 21.91 -10.96
CA THR A 128 -18.55 22.92 -10.47
C THR A 128 -18.17 23.31 -9.04
N LYS A 129 -18.41 24.57 -8.66
CA LYS A 129 -18.19 25.04 -7.28
C LYS A 129 -19.29 24.60 -6.31
N ARG A 130 -20.31 23.88 -6.76
CA ARG A 130 -21.46 23.54 -5.91
C ARG A 130 -21.04 22.45 -4.92
N LEU A 131 -21.09 22.77 -3.63
CA LEU A 131 -20.73 21.88 -2.53
C LEU A 131 -21.35 20.48 -2.62
N GLN A 132 -22.61 20.37 -3.07
CA GLN A 132 -23.32 19.09 -3.22
C GLN A 132 -22.76 18.20 -4.35
N GLU A 133 -22.06 18.76 -5.32
CA GLU A 133 -21.46 18.02 -6.44
C GLU A 133 -19.98 17.67 -6.20
N LEU A 134 -19.36 18.26 -5.17
CA LEU A 134 -18.00 17.95 -4.70
C LEU A 134 -17.89 16.50 -4.19
N GLU A 135 -18.98 15.88 -3.74
CA GLU A 135 -18.96 14.59 -3.05
C GLU A 135 -18.84 13.37 -4.00
N SER A 136 -19.06 13.50 -5.31
CA SER A 136 -18.90 12.33 -6.21
C SER A 136 -18.60 12.60 -7.67
N ALA A 137 -19.17 13.65 -8.27
CA ALA A 137 -19.07 13.90 -9.71
C ALA A 137 -17.80 14.67 -10.08
N LEU A 138 -17.37 15.61 -9.23
CA LEU A 138 -16.22 16.47 -9.49
C LEU A 138 -14.97 15.68 -9.90
N TRP A 139 -14.63 14.67 -9.09
CA TRP A 139 -13.38 13.93 -9.24
C TRP A 139 -13.48 12.73 -10.17
N GLN A 140 -14.67 12.41 -10.70
CA GLN A 140 -14.89 11.15 -11.42
C GLN A 140 -13.94 10.98 -12.61
N GLY A 141 -13.73 12.05 -13.39
CA GLY A 141 -12.81 12.02 -14.53
C GLY A 141 -11.34 11.81 -14.11
N LEU A 142 -10.92 12.47 -13.03
CA LEU A 142 -9.56 12.35 -12.51
C LEU A 142 -9.31 10.97 -11.89
N VAL A 143 -10.24 10.49 -11.06
CA VAL A 143 -10.18 9.17 -10.41
C VAL A 143 -10.10 8.06 -11.45
N GLY A 144 -10.95 8.09 -12.48
CA GLY A 144 -10.89 7.10 -13.56
C GLY A 144 -9.56 7.14 -14.32
N ALA A 145 -8.99 8.33 -14.54
CA ALA A 145 -7.68 8.47 -15.17
C ALA A 145 -6.52 7.95 -14.27
N VAL A 146 -6.66 8.02 -12.95
CA VAL A 146 -5.69 7.43 -12.01
C VAL A 146 -5.81 5.91 -11.99
N GLU A 147 -7.03 5.38 -11.90
CA GLU A 147 -7.32 3.94 -11.91
C GLU A 147 -6.77 3.26 -13.17
N GLU A 148 -7.01 3.86 -14.34
CA GLU A 148 -6.50 3.37 -15.62
C GLU A 148 -4.97 3.41 -15.71
N ALA A 149 -4.34 4.46 -15.17
CA ALA A 149 -2.90 4.67 -15.31
C ALA A 149 -2.07 3.92 -14.26
N LEU A 150 -2.66 3.57 -13.11
CA LEU A 150 -1.97 2.93 -11.99
C LEU A 150 -2.57 1.55 -11.65
N PRO A 151 -2.50 0.57 -12.57
CA PRO A 151 -2.85 -0.79 -12.21
C PRO A 151 -1.92 -1.28 -11.08
N PRO A 152 -2.38 -2.20 -10.23
CA PRO A 152 -1.52 -2.91 -9.28
C PRO A 152 -0.32 -3.50 -10.01
N ARG A 153 0.87 -3.38 -9.43
CA ARG A 153 2.04 -4.03 -10.01
C ARG A 153 2.05 -5.49 -9.59
N ALA A 154 2.17 -6.37 -10.56
CA ALA A 154 2.66 -7.71 -10.32
C ALA A 154 4.06 -7.57 -9.73
N GLN A 155 4.23 -8.05 -8.50
CA GLN A 155 5.58 -8.29 -8.02
C GLN A 155 6.07 -9.55 -8.74
N GLU A 156 6.77 -9.37 -9.87
CA GLU A 156 7.73 -10.39 -10.29
C GLU A 156 8.70 -10.52 -9.12
N PHE A 157 8.61 -11.62 -8.39
CA PHE A 157 9.73 -12.04 -7.57
C PHE A 157 10.86 -12.26 -8.57
N VAL A 158 11.73 -11.25 -8.72
CA VAL A 158 13.03 -11.43 -9.31
C VAL A 158 13.78 -12.34 -8.35
N VAL A 159 13.61 -13.66 -8.55
CA VAL A 159 14.44 -14.70 -7.93
C VAL A 159 15.91 -14.56 -8.39
N GLU A 160 16.24 -13.59 -9.25
CA GLU A 160 17.60 -13.39 -9.74
C GLU A 160 18.56 -12.72 -8.73
N GLU A 161 18.10 -12.09 -7.65
CA GLU A 161 19.03 -11.50 -6.65
C GLU A 161 19.25 -12.34 -5.38
N ILE A 162 18.70 -13.57 -5.31
CA ILE A 162 19.14 -14.57 -4.32
C ILE A 162 20.10 -15.60 -4.95
N ILE A 163 20.06 -15.84 -6.27
CA ILE A 163 20.95 -16.86 -6.86
C ILE A 163 22.37 -16.32 -7.12
N ARG A 164 22.56 -15.01 -7.37
CA ARG A 164 23.90 -14.47 -7.69
C ARG A 164 24.72 -13.97 -6.50
N LYS A 165 24.11 -13.79 -5.33
CA LYS A 165 24.82 -13.51 -4.06
C LYS A 165 24.88 -14.70 -3.09
N VAL A 166 24.41 -15.88 -3.50
CA VAL A 166 24.55 -17.14 -2.72
C VAL A 166 25.70 -18.03 -3.20
N SER A 167 26.42 -17.65 -4.26
CA SER A 167 27.64 -18.37 -4.65
C SER A 167 28.91 -17.93 -3.89
N GLU A 168 28.90 -16.80 -3.18
CA GLU A 168 30.05 -16.33 -2.40
C GLU A 168 29.65 -15.53 -1.14
N VAL A 169 28.80 -16.09 -0.28
CA VAL A 169 28.93 -15.87 1.16
C VAL A 169 28.64 -17.19 1.86
N GLN A 170 29.69 -17.97 2.02
CA GLN A 170 29.80 -18.90 3.13
C GLN A 170 29.64 -18.10 4.43
N VAL A 171 28.44 -18.09 5.02
CA VAL A 171 28.29 -18.43 6.44
C VAL A 171 26.87 -18.99 6.60
N VAL A 172 26.75 -20.30 6.85
CA VAL A 172 25.57 -20.84 7.52
C VAL A 172 25.64 -20.32 8.96
N GLU A 173 25.27 -19.05 9.17
CA GLU A 173 24.95 -18.59 10.51
C GLU A 173 23.66 -19.30 10.88
N LYS A 174 23.83 -20.30 11.75
CA LYS A 174 22.79 -20.98 12.49
C LYS A 174 21.75 -19.93 12.91
N ILE A 175 20.53 -20.01 12.36
CA ILE A 175 19.42 -19.14 12.77
C ILE A 175 19.24 -19.38 14.26
N VAL A 176 19.67 -18.43 15.09
CA VAL A 176 19.43 -18.47 16.52
C VAL A 176 17.95 -18.16 16.69
N GLY A 177 17.21 -19.13 17.22
CA GLY A 177 15.83 -18.92 17.61
C GLY A 177 15.81 -18.05 18.86
N VAL A 178 15.17 -16.88 18.76
CA VAL A 178 15.01 -15.94 19.85
C VAL A 178 13.62 -16.13 20.45
N HIS A 179 13.52 -16.17 21.78
CA HIS A 179 12.24 -16.28 22.47
C HIS A 179 11.54 -14.91 22.52
N LEU A 180 10.50 -14.75 21.70
CA LEU A 180 9.62 -13.60 21.74
C LEU A 180 8.44 -13.89 22.68
N THR A 181 8.25 -13.03 23.67
CA THR A 181 7.07 -13.08 24.55
C THR A 181 6.11 -11.97 24.20
N ILE A 182 4.85 -12.34 23.94
CA ILE A 182 3.78 -11.40 23.60
C ILE A 182 2.79 -11.40 24.74
N GLU A 183 2.46 -10.21 25.24
CA GLU A 183 1.42 -9.98 26.22
C GLU A 183 0.28 -9.21 25.58
N ALA A 184 -0.93 -9.74 25.70
CA ALA A 184 -2.13 -9.14 25.13
C ALA A 184 -3.37 -9.69 25.85
N LEU A 185 -4.53 -9.10 25.56
CA LEU A 185 -5.78 -9.58 26.18
C LEU A 185 -6.09 -11.02 25.73
N PRO A 186 -6.62 -11.89 26.61
CA PRO A 186 -7.06 -13.24 26.25
C PRO A 186 -7.98 -13.29 25.04
N GLY A 187 -7.79 -14.26 24.14
CA GLY A 187 -8.56 -14.40 22.90
C GLY A 187 -8.22 -13.38 21.81
N THR A 188 -7.19 -12.56 22.00
CA THR A 188 -6.62 -11.72 20.92
C THR A 188 -5.96 -12.62 19.88
N LYS A 189 -6.17 -12.31 18.61
CA LYS A 189 -5.59 -13.04 17.49
C LYS A 189 -4.41 -12.26 16.91
N ILE A 190 -3.24 -12.88 16.86
CA ILE A 190 -2.01 -12.32 16.31
C ILE A 190 -1.68 -12.98 14.98
N SER A 191 -1.45 -12.18 13.94
CA SER A 191 -0.96 -12.63 12.63
C SER A 191 0.33 -11.90 12.24
N GLY A 192 1.17 -12.52 11.40
CA GLY A 192 2.39 -11.91 10.87
C GLY A 192 3.72 -12.40 11.49
N LEU A 193 3.65 -13.28 12.50
CA LEU A 193 4.84 -13.92 13.11
C LEU A 193 5.14 -15.31 12.55
N THR A 194 4.10 -16.09 12.28
CA THR A 194 4.20 -17.43 11.70
C THR A 194 3.18 -17.57 10.56
N LYS A 195 3.21 -18.70 9.87
CA LYS A 195 2.21 -19.03 8.83
C LYS A 195 0.79 -19.19 9.41
N GLU A 196 0.69 -19.46 10.70
CA GLU A 196 -0.57 -19.69 11.39
C GLU A 196 -0.92 -18.49 12.28
N GLN A 197 -2.22 -18.28 12.50
CA GLN A 197 -2.69 -17.26 13.41
C GLN A 197 -2.54 -17.75 14.85
N ILE A 198 -1.89 -16.96 15.70
CA ILE A 198 -1.70 -17.26 17.12
C ILE A 198 -2.88 -16.68 17.90
N ILE A 199 -3.45 -17.45 18.82
CA ILE A 199 -4.52 -16.99 19.72
C ILE A 199 -3.93 -16.87 21.11
N ILE A 200 -4.07 -15.69 21.72
CA ILE A 200 -3.58 -15.43 23.07
C ILE A 200 -4.44 -16.21 24.07
N PRO A 201 -3.83 -17.04 24.95
CA PRO A 201 -4.56 -17.88 25.88
C PRO A 201 -5.09 -17.07 27.08
N GLU A 202 -5.79 -17.71 28.00
CA GLU A 202 -6.43 -17.06 29.16
C GLU A 202 -5.41 -16.40 30.11
N GLU A 203 -4.16 -16.87 30.11
CA GLU A 203 -3.05 -16.30 30.87
C GLU A 203 -2.56 -14.95 30.30
N GLY A 204 -3.04 -14.55 29.11
CA GLY A 204 -2.71 -13.26 28.48
C GLY A 204 -1.29 -13.17 27.91
N ARG A 205 -0.55 -14.28 27.87
CA ARG A 205 0.85 -14.32 27.42
C ARG A 205 1.13 -15.55 26.56
N VAL A 206 1.93 -15.39 25.51
CA VAL A 206 2.49 -16.50 24.73
C VAL A 206 3.97 -16.26 24.46
N THR A 207 4.78 -17.32 24.55
CA THR A 207 6.20 -17.27 24.20
C THR A 207 6.44 -18.17 22.99
N LEU A 208 7.11 -17.62 21.99
CA LEU A 208 7.34 -18.25 20.68
C LEU A 208 8.82 -18.16 20.36
N GLU A 209 9.35 -19.15 19.64
CA GLU A 209 10.70 -19.09 19.08
C GLU A 209 10.60 -18.55 17.66
N VAL A 210 11.29 -17.44 17.39
CA VAL A 210 11.28 -16.76 16.10
C VAL A 210 12.71 -16.51 15.61
N PRO A 211 12.97 -16.49 14.30
CA PRO A 211 14.28 -16.13 13.76
C PRO A 211 14.77 -14.76 14.25
N GLY A 212 15.95 -14.71 14.87
CA GLY A 212 16.65 -13.45 15.17
C GLY A 212 17.24 -12.80 13.90
N GLY A 213 17.58 -11.51 14.01
CA GLY A 213 18.13 -10.71 12.91
C GLY A 213 17.10 -10.38 11.81
N ALA A 214 15.82 -10.27 12.18
CA ALA A 214 14.72 -10.07 11.24
C ALA A 214 13.74 -8.99 11.74
N THR A 215 13.11 -8.30 10.77
CA THR A 215 12.01 -7.36 11.03
C THR A 215 10.69 -8.09 10.91
N TYR A 216 9.83 -7.93 11.91
CA TYR A 216 8.48 -8.49 11.96
C TYR A 216 7.44 -7.38 11.90
N GLN A 217 6.33 -7.65 11.22
CA GLN A 217 5.13 -6.83 11.24
C GLN A 217 3.97 -7.69 11.70
N ILE A 218 3.36 -7.32 12.82
CA ILE A 218 2.29 -8.09 13.44
C ILE A 218 1.00 -7.29 13.45
N ARG A 219 -0.12 -8.00 13.37
CA ARG A 219 -1.46 -7.44 13.55
C ARG A 219 -2.17 -8.17 14.68
N ALA A 220 -2.64 -7.42 15.67
CA ALA A 220 -3.41 -7.90 16.80
C ALA A 220 -4.88 -7.52 16.65
N ALA A 221 -5.79 -8.50 16.68
CA ALA A 221 -7.22 -8.28 16.53
C ALA A 221 -8.03 -9.03 17.58
N LYS A 222 -8.97 -8.32 18.25
CA LYS A 222 -9.92 -8.90 19.20
C LYS A 222 -11.32 -8.36 18.94
N LYS A 223 -12.35 -9.19 19.11
CA LYS A 223 -13.75 -8.78 18.95
C LYS A 223 -14.07 -7.64 19.93
N SER A 224 -14.70 -6.57 19.42
CA SER A 224 -15.06 -5.35 20.17
C SER A 224 -13.89 -4.43 20.54
N TYR A 225 -12.70 -4.63 19.94
CA TYR A 225 -11.55 -3.74 20.05
C TYR A 225 -11.06 -3.35 18.64
N TYR A 226 -10.43 -2.18 18.52
CA TYR A 226 -9.74 -1.82 17.29
C TYR A 226 -8.51 -2.72 17.12
N ALA A 227 -8.19 -3.07 15.87
CA ALA A 227 -6.99 -3.83 15.57
C ALA A 227 -5.77 -2.92 15.66
N GLU A 228 -4.68 -3.44 16.20
CA GLU A 228 -3.40 -2.74 16.28
C GLU A 228 -2.36 -3.42 15.39
N GLU A 229 -1.49 -2.61 14.79
CA GLU A 229 -0.39 -3.08 13.96
C GLU A 229 0.92 -2.58 14.56
N LEU A 230 1.90 -3.48 14.66
CA LEU A 230 3.20 -3.18 15.27
C LEU A 230 4.32 -3.76 14.41
N GLY A 231 5.31 -2.93 14.09
CA GLY A 231 6.54 -3.33 13.44
C GLY A 231 7.73 -3.24 14.38
N PHE A 232 8.56 -4.28 14.46
CA PHE A 232 9.75 -4.30 15.31
C PHE A 232 10.85 -5.20 14.74
N PHE A 233 12.10 -4.92 15.12
CA PHE A 233 13.27 -5.71 14.75
C PHE A 233 13.73 -6.56 15.95
N ILE A 234 14.03 -7.83 15.70
CA ILE A 234 14.60 -8.75 16.70
C ILE A 234 16.08 -8.93 16.38
N ASP A 235 16.96 -8.59 17.33
CA ASP A 235 18.41 -8.77 17.18
C ASP A 235 18.84 -10.25 17.34
N LYS A 236 20.07 -10.60 16.95
CA LYS A 236 20.61 -11.96 16.94
C LYS A 236 21.28 -12.43 18.25
N GLU A 237 21.14 -11.70 19.37
CA GLU A 237 21.90 -11.95 20.62
C GLU A 237 22.12 -13.43 20.98
#